data_AF-A0A973G0N6-F1
#
_entry.id   AF-A0A973G0N6-F1
#
_cell.length_a   1.000
_cell.length_b   1.000
_cell.length_c   1.000
_cell.angle_alpha   90.00
_cell.angle_beta   90.00
_cell.angle_gamma   90.00
#
_symmetry.space_group_name_H-M   'P 1'
#
loop_
_entity.id
_entity.type
_entity.pdbx_description
1 polymer ?
#
loop_
_entity_poly.entity_id
_entity_poly.type
_entity_poly.pdbx_seq_one_letter_code
_entity_poly.pdbx_strand_id
1 'polypeptide(L)' 'KYTKMRFGQGRRIFLMAPLHHHFQLKGWPEQKIVIRFWIIAILFLLASLTTLKLR' A
#
# COMPACT_ATOMS: atom_id res chain seq x y z
N LYS A 1 -0.41 -13.16 -17.57
CA LYS A 1 -0.90 -11.84 -17.12
C LYS A 1 -2.40 -11.96 -16.79
N TYR A 2 -2.75 -12.09 -15.51
CA TYR A 2 -4.14 -12.25 -15.06
C TYR A 2 -5.09 -11.20 -15.67
N THR A 3 -4.64 -9.93 -15.74
CA THR A 3 -5.44 -8.84 -16.32
C THR A 3 -5.72 -9.00 -17.82
N LYS A 4 -4.77 -9.50 -18.61
CA LYS A 4 -4.95 -9.78 -20.05
C LYS A 4 -5.91 -10.96 -20.29
N MET A 5 -5.84 -11.98 -19.43
CA MET A 5 -6.72 -13.16 -19.50
C MET A 5 -8.16 -12.85 -19.09
N ARG A 6 -8.37 -11.94 -18.12
CA ARG A 6 -9.70 -11.59 -17.60
C ARG A 6 -10.39 -10.46 -18.36
N PHE A 7 -9.64 -9.50 -18.90
CA PHE A 7 -10.20 -8.28 -19.51
C PHE A 7 -9.78 -8.07 -20.97
N GLY A 8 -9.17 -9.06 -21.62
CA GLY A 8 -8.68 -8.97 -23.01
C GLY A 8 -7.43 -8.09 -23.21
N GLN A 9 -7.13 -7.18 -22.26
CA GLN A 9 -6.02 -6.23 -22.33
C GLN A 9 -5.23 -6.17 -21.03
N GLY A 10 -3.93 -5.85 -21.13
CA GLY A 10 -3.07 -5.63 -19.96
C GLY A 10 -3.43 -4.33 -19.25
N ARG A 11 -4.22 -4.41 -18.17
CA ARG A 11 -4.55 -3.25 -17.32
C ARG A 11 -3.55 -3.12 -16.17
N ARG A 12 -3.08 -1.91 -15.88
CA ARG A 12 -2.34 -1.57 -14.66
C ARG A 12 -3.35 -1.08 -13.62
N ILE A 13 -3.28 -1.61 -12.39
CA ILE A 13 -4.15 -1.20 -11.28
C ILE A 13 -3.55 0.02 -10.58
N PHE A 14 -2.24 0.04 -10.39
CA PHE A 14 -1.50 1.18 -9.86
C PHE A 14 -0.82 1.95 -10.99
N LEU A 15 -0.72 3.27 -10.84
CA LEU A 15 0.09 4.13 -11.72
C LEU A 15 1.55 3.64 -11.77
N MET A 16 2.10 3.27 -10.62
CA MET A 16 3.39 2.63 -10.44
C MET A 16 3.35 1.78 -9.16
N ALA A 17 4.02 0.65 -9.16
CA ALA A 17 4.28 -0.12 -7.95
C ALA A 17 5.75 0.06 -7.59
N PRO A 18 6.12 0.25 -6.31
CA PRO A 18 5.32 0.03 -5.10
C PRO A 18 4.34 1.17 -4.75
N LEU A 19 3.49 0.95 -3.74
CA LEU A 19 2.41 1.88 -3.36
C LEU A 19 2.88 3.30 -3.04
N HIS A 20 4.07 3.50 -2.46
CA HIS A 20 4.56 4.85 -2.16
C HIS A 20 4.80 5.67 -3.45
N HIS A 21 5.32 5.04 -4.51
CA HIS A 21 5.48 5.70 -5.82
C HIS A 21 4.13 5.98 -6.49
N HIS A 22 3.10 5.17 -6.24
CA HIS A 22 1.75 5.50 -6.69
C HIS A 22 1.27 6.85 -6.14
N PHE A 23 1.51 7.12 -4.86
CA PHE A 23 1.15 8.41 -4.23
C PHE A 23 2.06 9.55 -4.66
N GLN A 24 3.34 9.28 -4.93
CA GLN A 24 4.27 10.27 -5.46
C GLN A 24 3.84 10.75 -6.85
N LEU A 25 3.44 9.84 -7.75
CA LEU A 25 2.88 10.18 -9.06
C LEU A 25 1.52 10.88 -8.99
N LYS A 26 0.81 10.74 -7.86
CA LYS A 26 -0.44 11.47 -7.57
C LYS A 26 -0.18 12.90 -7.07
N GLY A 27 1.09 13.33 -6.99
CA GLY A 27 1.49 14.68 -6.60
C GLY A 27 1.63 14.89 -5.09
N TRP A 28 1.76 13.82 -4.30
CA TRP A 28 1.97 13.96 -2.86
C TRP A 28 3.45 14.18 -2.52
N PRO A 29 3.75 15.08 -1.56
CA PRO A 29 5.10 15.20 -1.02
C PRO A 29 5.56 13.90 -0.38
N GLU A 30 6.80 13.49 -0.64
CA GLU A 30 7.38 12.24 -0.14
C GLU A 30 7.29 12.13 1.39
N GLN A 31 7.64 13.19 2.11
CA GLN A 31 7.53 13.24 3.57
C GLN A 31 6.11 12.93 4.08
N LYS A 32 5.08 13.46 3.39
CA LYS A 32 3.67 13.22 3.76
C LYS A 32 3.29 11.75 3.56
N ILE A 33 3.82 11.10 2.53
CA ILE A 33 3.59 9.68 2.27
C ILE A 33 4.24 8.85 3.38
N VAL A 34 5.53 9.10 3.68
CA VAL A 34 6.28 8.35 4.70
C VAL A 34 5.58 8.40 6.06
N ILE A 35 5.18 9.58 6.52
CA ILE A 35 4.50 9.75 7.82
C ILE A 35 3.19 8.96 7.87
N ARG A 36 2.40 8.96 6.78
CA ARG A 36 1.14 8.21 6.72
C ARG A 36 1.35 6.70 6.76
N PHE A 37 2.38 6.21 6.07
CA PHE A 37 2.75 4.79 6.13
C PHE A 37 3.22 4.38 7.53
N TRP A 38 3.92 5.25 8.25
CA TRP A 38 4.32 4.98 9.64
C TRP A 38 3.13 4.88 10.59
N ILE A 39 2.12 5.75 10.46
CA ILE A 39 0.89 5.66 11.27
C ILE A 39 0.21 4.29 11.08
N ILE A 40 0.11 3.85 9.83
CA ILE A 40 -0.46 2.54 9.49
C ILE A 40 0.40 1.40 10.05
N ALA A 41 1.73 1.50 9.95
CA ALA A 41 2.64 0.50 10.49
C ALA A 41 2.52 0.36 12.01
N ILE A 42 2.42 1.47 12.75
CA ILE A 42 2.23 1.46 14.20
C ILE A 42 0.86 0.85 14.56
N LEU A 43 -0.20 1.17 13.81
CA LEU A 43 -1.52 0.56 14.03
C LEU A 43 -1.47 -0.97 13.89
N PHE A 44 -0.84 -1.48 12.82
CA PHE A 44 -0.66 -2.92 12.63
C PHE A 44 0.26 -3.55 13.66
N LEU A 45 1.30 -2.83 14.10
CA LEU A 45 2.19 -3.28 15.17
C LEU A 45 1.40 -3.50 16.47
N LEU A 46 0.58 -2.53 16.88
CA LEU A 46 -0.26 -2.65 18.07
C LEU A 46 -1.28 -3.79 17.95
N ALA A 47 -1.96 -3.91 16.80
CA ALA A 47 -2.89 -5.01 16.54
C ALA A 47 -2.21 -6.39 16.57
N SER A 48 -0.97 -6.49 16.08
CA SER A 48 -0.16 -7.70 16.15
C SER A 48 0.18 -8.06 17.60
N LEU A 49 0.61 -7.07 18.39
CA LEU A 49 0.91 -7.26 19.81
C LEU A 49 -0.30 -7.70 20.64
N THR A 50 -1.50 -7.15 20.37
CA THR A 50 -2.73 -7.58 21.03
C THR A 50 -3.12 -9.01 20.63
N THR A 51 -2.89 -9.40 19.37
CA THR A 51 -3.17 -10.75 18.88
C THR A 51 -2.27 -11.80 19.55
N LEU A 52 -0.99 -11.47 19.78
CA LEU A 52 -0.03 -12.38 20.40
C LEU A 52 -0.33 -12.68 21.89
N LYS A 53 -1.04 -11.80 22.59
CA LYS A 53 -1.46 -12.00 23.99
C LYS A 53 -2.80 -12.73 24.16
N LEU A 54 -3.49 -13.06 23.07
CA LEU A 54 -4.78 -13.76 23.09
C LEU A 54 -4.65 -15.29 23.18
N ARG A 55 -3.49 -15.81 23.59
CA ARG A 55 -3.25 -17.23 23.90
C ARG A 55 -2.98 -17.42 25.39
#